data_AF-A0A4V2FUA3-F1
#
_entry.id   AF-A0A4V2FUA3-F1
#
_cell.length_a   1.000
_cell.length_b   1.000
_cell.length_c   1.000
_cell.angle_alpha   90.00
_cell.angle_beta   90.00
_cell.angle_gamma   90.00
#
_symmetry.space_group_name_H-M   'P 1'
#
loop_
_entity.id
_entity.type
_entity.pdbx_description
1 polymer ?
#
loop_
_entity_poly.entity_id
_entity_poly.type
_entity_poly.pdbx_seq_one_letter_code
_entity_poly.pdbx_strand_id
1 'polypeptide(L)'
;MHRKLKITAAALSVLLSACAGLMVRQQDLDAWVGMPVEALDTHSFFITVPMVRTKTESGIEIRNYANGQNFGSCSGYGSAKVAGSWVNSSAFSNCSSGWVGCNNIFYIKEGRVVEYAPTGRCYTDSTVQPQERYKRLRAAG
;
A
#
# COMPACT_ATOMS: atom_id res chain seq x y z
N MET A 1 -31.55 53.00 0.45
CA MET A 1 -31.10 52.39 1.72
C MET A 1 -31.70 50.99 1.85
N HIS A 2 -30.96 49.91 1.62
CA HIS A 2 -31.25 48.58 2.19
C HIS A 2 -29.94 47.78 2.27
N ARG A 3 -29.77 47.09 3.39
CA ARG A 3 -28.50 46.66 4.01
C ARG A 3 -27.84 45.47 3.29
N LYS A 4 -26.52 45.50 3.14
CA LYS A 4 -25.69 44.36 2.72
C LYS A 4 -25.63 43.33 3.86
N LEU A 5 -26.13 42.13 3.62
CA LEU A 5 -26.01 40.99 4.54
C LEU A 5 -24.59 40.41 4.41
N LYS A 6 -23.76 40.57 5.44
CA LYS A 6 -22.44 39.95 5.53
C LYS A 6 -22.61 38.55 6.13
N ILE A 7 -22.52 37.51 5.31
CA ILE A 7 -22.48 36.12 5.78
C ILE A 7 -21.00 35.73 5.92
N THR A 8 -20.48 35.82 7.14
CA THR A 8 -19.20 35.20 7.52
C THR A 8 -19.43 33.69 7.66
N ALA A 9 -19.12 32.93 6.62
CA ALA A 9 -19.13 31.48 6.67
C ALA A 9 -17.75 30.97 7.13
N ALA A 10 -17.55 30.88 8.45
CA ALA A 10 -16.51 30.05 9.03
C ALA A 10 -17.00 28.58 8.95
N ALA A 11 -16.67 27.89 7.87
CA ALA A 11 -16.97 26.47 7.71
C ALA A 11 -15.91 25.64 8.45
N LEU A 12 -16.23 25.30 9.69
CA LEU A 12 -15.56 24.32 10.52
C LEU A 12 -15.89 22.91 10.01
N SER A 13 -15.10 22.39 9.07
CA SER A 13 -15.25 21.01 8.58
C SER A 13 -14.29 20.07 9.32
N VAL A 14 -14.58 19.81 10.60
CA VAL A 14 -14.00 18.67 11.33
C VAL A 14 -14.97 17.50 11.17
N LEU A 15 -14.81 16.73 10.08
CA LEU A 15 -15.50 15.47 9.91
C LEU A 15 -14.79 14.39 10.73
N LEU A 16 -15.27 14.19 11.95
CA LEU A 16 -15.05 12.99 12.75
C LEU A 16 -15.65 11.79 12.03
N SER A 17 -14.80 10.97 11.39
CA SER A 17 -15.15 9.63 10.92
C SER A 17 -14.42 8.60 11.77
N ALA A 18 -14.95 8.34 12.96
CA ALA A 18 -14.57 7.22 13.81
C ALA A 18 -15.22 5.92 13.31
N CYS A 19 -14.64 5.32 12.25
CA CYS A 19 -14.81 3.90 11.96
C CYS A 19 -13.57 3.17 12.47
N ALA A 20 -13.57 2.82 13.77
CA ALA A 20 -12.49 2.08 14.43
C ALA A 20 -12.53 0.57 14.11
N GLY A 21 -12.53 0.23 12.83
CA GLY A 21 -12.26 -1.11 12.35
C GLY A 21 -11.26 -1.00 11.23
N LEU A 22 -10.06 -1.56 11.39
CA LEU A 22 -9.05 -1.63 10.33
C LEU A 22 -8.72 -0.25 9.72
N MET A 23 -8.08 0.60 10.51
CA MET A 23 -7.76 1.96 10.10
C MET A 23 -6.58 1.96 9.13
N VAL A 24 -6.88 2.06 7.83
CA VAL A 24 -5.91 2.47 6.81
C VAL A 24 -5.91 3.99 6.76
N ARG A 25 -4.79 4.63 7.07
CA ARG A 25 -4.65 6.08 7.11
C ARG A 25 -4.07 6.58 5.79
N GLN A 26 -4.76 7.50 5.13
CA GLN A 26 -4.34 8.03 3.83
C GLN A 26 -2.90 8.60 3.85
N GLN A 27 -2.51 9.27 4.94
CA GLN A 27 -1.16 9.79 5.14
C GLN A 27 -0.06 8.72 5.06
N ASP A 28 -0.37 7.47 5.45
CA ASP A 28 0.59 6.37 5.36
C ASP A 28 0.71 5.86 3.92
N LEU A 29 -0.39 5.93 3.15
CA LEU A 29 -0.41 5.57 1.72
C LEU A 29 0.36 6.60 0.90
N ASP A 30 0.03 7.87 1.07
CA ASP A 30 0.63 8.99 0.34
C ASP A 30 2.14 9.13 0.63
N ALA A 31 2.58 8.71 1.82
CA ALA A 31 3.99 8.72 2.18
C ALA A 31 4.84 7.88 1.21
N TRP A 32 4.27 6.84 0.57
CA TRP A 32 4.98 5.96 -0.34
C TRP A 32 5.05 6.48 -1.77
N VAL A 33 4.15 7.37 -2.20
CA VAL A 33 4.14 7.86 -3.59
C VAL A 33 5.47 8.54 -3.92
N GLY A 34 6.09 8.12 -5.02
CA GLY A 34 7.39 8.59 -5.50
C GLY A 34 8.60 7.95 -4.82
N MET A 35 8.43 7.14 -3.77
CA MET A 35 9.53 6.46 -3.11
C MET A 35 10.21 5.45 -4.04
N PRO A 36 11.54 5.30 -3.97
CA PRO A 36 12.23 4.26 -4.73
C PRO A 36 11.79 2.88 -4.23
N VAL A 37 11.73 1.91 -5.13
CA VAL A 37 11.38 0.52 -4.81
C VAL A 37 12.34 -0.09 -3.78
N GLU A 38 13.60 0.37 -3.78
CA GLU A 38 14.60 -0.01 -2.77
C GLU A 38 14.15 0.32 -1.33
N ALA A 39 13.30 1.34 -1.16
CA ALA A 39 12.72 1.66 0.13
C ALA A 39 11.80 0.56 0.67
N LEU A 40 11.15 -0.21 -0.21
CA LEU A 40 10.40 -1.41 0.17
C LEU A 40 11.34 -2.58 0.46
N ASP A 41 12.34 -2.78 -0.40
CA ASP A 41 13.31 -3.89 -0.30
C ASP A 41 14.15 -3.87 0.98
N THR A 42 14.25 -2.71 1.62
CA THR A 42 15.02 -2.51 2.84
C THR A 42 14.14 -2.10 4.04
N HIS A 43 12.82 -2.07 3.87
CA HIS A 43 11.91 -1.68 4.94
C HIS A 43 11.83 -2.76 6.03
N SER A 44 12.07 -2.41 7.29
CA SER A 44 12.16 -3.40 8.39
C SER A 44 10.91 -4.27 8.55
N PHE A 45 9.73 -3.73 8.23
CA PHE A 45 8.50 -4.53 8.21
C PHE A 45 8.38 -5.38 6.94
N PHE A 46 8.53 -4.80 5.75
CA PHE A 46 8.20 -5.53 4.51
C PHE A 46 9.18 -6.65 4.18
N ILE A 47 10.42 -6.60 4.67
CA ILE A 47 11.39 -7.71 4.52
C ILE A 47 10.96 -8.98 5.27
N THR A 48 10.08 -8.88 6.28
CA THR A 48 9.61 -10.03 7.06
C THR A 48 8.29 -10.59 6.55
N VAL A 49 7.63 -9.88 5.62
CA VAL A 49 6.33 -10.29 5.08
C VAL A 49 6.55 -11.04 3.76
N PRO A 50 5.94 -12.24 3.60
CA PRO A 50 6.00 -12.95 2.33
C PRO A 50 5.46 -12.09 1.17
N MET A 51 6.21 -12.05 0.08
CA MET A 51 5.94 -11.16 -1.04
C MET A 51 5.79 -11.91 -2.34
N VAL A 52 4.92 -11.39 -3.20
CA VAL A 52 4.70 -11.88 -4.56
C VAL A 52 4.85 -10.75 -5.55
N ARG A 53 5.55 -11.02 -6.66
CA ARG A 53 5.77 -10.06 -7.74
C ARG A 53 4.96 -10.45 -8.97
N THR A 54 4.28 -9.49 -9.56
CA THR A 54 3.60 -9.65 -10.85
C THR A 54 3.84 -8.41 -11.70
N LYS A 55 3.61 -8.49 -13.02
CA LYS A 55 3.81 -7.38 -13.94
C LYS A 55 2.63 -7.30 -14.90
N THR A 56 2.09 -6.11 -15.11
CA THR A 56 1.07 -5.87 -16.15
C THR A 56 1.73 -5.87 -17.53
N GLU A 57 0.92 -6.03 -18.59
CA GLU A 57 1.40 -5.90 -19.98
C GLU A 57 2.01 -4.51 -20.26
N SER A 58 1.45 -3.47 -19.64
CA SER A 58 1.96 -2.09 -19.71
C SER A 58 3.23 -1.85 -18.89
N GLY A 59 3.74 -2.87 -18.21
CA GLY A 59 5.01 -2.85 -17.51
C GLY A 59 4.98 -2.36 -16.06
N ILE A 60 3.80 -2.17 -15.47
CA ILE A 60 3.66 -1.85 -14.04
C ILE A 60 4.01 -3.10 -13.24
N GLU A 61 5.02 -2.98 -12.39
CA GLU A 61 5.33 -4.01 -11.40
C GLU A 61 4.36 -3.89 -10.23
N ILE A 62 3.81 -5.02 -9.80
CA ILE A 62 2.94 -5.12 -8.65
C ILE A 62 3.64 -6.00 -7.62
N ARG A 63 3.85 -5.47 -6.42
CA ARG A 63 4.34 -6.22 -5.27
C ARG A 63 3.25 -6.33 -4.23
N ASN A 64 2.84 -7.54 -3.90
CA ASN A 64 1.92 -7.78 -2.79
C ASN A 64 2.68 -8.42 -1.63
N TYR A 65 2.84 -7.69 -0.53
CA TYR A 65 3.32 -8.22 0.74
C TYR A 65 2.11 -8.71 1.53
N ALA A 66 1.85 -10.01 1.46
CA ALA A 66 0.63 -10.61 1.97
C ALA A 66 0.87 -11.22 3.36
N ASN A 67 0.16 -10.70 4.35
CA ASN A 67 0.14 -11.22 5.72
C ASN A 67 -1.24 -11.84 5.99
N GLY A 68 -1.38 -13.14 5.75
CA GLY A 68 -2.63 -13.87 5.93
C GLY A 68 -2.40 -15.37 6.11
N GLN A 69 -3.35 -16.02 6.78
CA GLN A 69 -3.38 -17.49 6.84
C GLN A 69 -3.52 -18.02 5.39
N ASN A 70 -2.69 -19.00 5.03
CA ASN A 70 -2.62 -19.66 3.70
C ASN A 70 -1.69 -19.07 2.64
N PHE A 71 -0.79 -18.11 2.93
CA PHE A 71 0.21 -17.62 1.95
C PHE A 71 0.87 -18.75 1.13
N GLY A 72 1.34 -19.79 1.83
CA GLY A 72 2.04 -20.93 1.23
C GLY A 72 1.20 -21.76 0.24
N SER A 73 -0.13 -21.77 0.35
CA SER A 73 -0.99 -22.55 -0.55
C SER A 73 -1.17 -21.86 -1.91
N CYS A 74 -1.19 -20.52 -1.97
CA CYS A 74 -1.30 -19.80 -3.24
C CYS A 74 0.02 -19.47 -3.90
N SER A 75 1.12 -19.41 -3.14
CA SER A 75 2.45 -19.36 -3.76
C SER A 75 2.69 -20.61 -4.63
N GLY A 76 2.24 -21.79 -4.19
CA GLY A 76 2.32 -23.02 -4.99
C GLY A 76 1.45 -23.00 -6.26
N TYR A 77 0.27 -22.38 -6.21
CA TYR A 77 -0.68 -22.32 -7.34
C TYR A 77 -0.24 -21.37 -8.46
N GLY A 78 0.52 -20.32 -8.13
CA GLY A 78 1.06 -19.34 -9.07
C GLY A 78 2.46 -19.67 -9.62
N SER A 79 2.97 -20.88 -9.38
CA SER A 79 4.36 -21.30 -9.67
C SER A 79 5.45 -20.54 -8.88
N ALA A 80 5.11 -19.87 -7.76
CA ALA A 80 6.11 -19.30 -6.86
C ALA A 80 6.81 -20.42 -6.10
N LYS A 81 8.03 -20.76 -6.52
CA LYS A 81 8.87 -21.74 -5.84
C LYS A 81 9.41 -21.24 -4.50
N VAL A 82 9.48 -19.91 -4.30
CA VAL A 82 9.96 -19.23 -3.08
C VAL A 82 9.27 -17.85 -2.93
N ALA A 83 9.15 -17.31 -1.71
CA ALA A 83 8.76 -15.91 -1.48
C ALA A 83 9.63 -14.93 -2.31
N GLY A 84 9.01 -13.94 -2.95
CA GLY A 84 9.66 -12.99 -3.85
C GLY A 84 9.72 -13.43 -5.33
N SER A 85 9.24 -14.63 -5.67
CA SER A 85 9.18 -15.10 -7.05
C SER A 85 8.18 -14.29 -7.89
N TRP A 86 8.46 -14.16 -9.19
CA TRP A 86 7.48 -13.72 -10.17
C TRP A 86 6.41 -14.80 -10.33
N VAL A 87 5.16 -14.43 -10.16
CA VAL A 87 4.03 -15.33 -10.39
C VAL A 87 3.10 -14.78 -11.45
N ASN A 88 2.28 -15.66 -12.00
CA ASN A 88 1.17 -15.24 -12.82
C ASN A 88 0.16 -14.43 -11.98
N SER A 89 -0.09 -13.19 -12.39
CA SER A 89 -0.91 -12.22 -11.64
C SER A 89 -2.35 -12.69 -11.43
N SER A 90 -2.98 -13.26 -12.46
CA SER A 90 -4.35 -13.74 -12.36
C SER A 90 -4.44 -15.01 -11.52
N ALA A 91 -3.48 -15.92 -11.63
CA ALA A 91 -3.45 -17.14 -10.80
C ALA A 91 -3.32 -16.82 -9.29
N PHE A 92 -2.41 -15.91 -8.92
CA PHE A 92 -2.23 -15.54 -7.52
C PHE A 92 -3.42 -14.71 -7.00
N SER A 93 -3.92 -13.75 -7.78
CA SER A 93 -5.08 -12.93 -7.38
C SER A 93 -6.34 -13.79 -7.21
N ASN A 94 -6.58 -14.75 -8.10
CA ASN A 94 -7.70 -15.68 -7.97
C ASN A 94 -7.57 -16.55 -6.72
N CYS A 95 -6.36 -17.07 -6.45
CA CYS A 95 -6.13 -17.95 -5.30
C CYS A 95 -6.22 -17.19 -3.95
N SER A 96 -5.73 -15.95 -3.90
CA SER A 96 -5.76 -15.09 -2.71
C SER A 96 -7.08 -14.33 -2.52
N SER A 97 -7.98 -14.38 -3.51
CA SER A 97 -9.31 -13.78 -3.41
C SER A 97 -10.11 -14.45 -2.29
N GLY A 98 -10.50 -13.68 -1.26
CA GLY A 98 -11.23 -14.19 -0.10
C GLY A 98 -10.37 -14.55 1.12
N TRP A 99 -9.05 -14.32 1.08
CA TRP A 99 -8.20 -14.54 2.25
C TRP A 99 -8.50 -13.58 3.40
N VAL A 100 -8.56 -14.16 4.61
CA VAL A 100 -8.61 -13.37 5.85
C VAL A 100 -7.18 -12.95 6.20
N GLY A 101 -6.78 -11.78 5.69
CA GLY A 101 -5.47 -11.20 5.91
C GLY A 101 -5.35 -9.80 5.34
N CYS A 102 -4.16 -9.21 5.44
CA CYS A 102 -3.83 -7.93 4.82
C CYS A 102 -2.95 -8.16 3.59
N ASN A 103 -3.39 -7.66 2.44
CA ASN A 103 -2.59 -7.57 1.23
C ASN A 103 -2.04 -6.15 1.13
N ASN A 104 -0.73 -5.97 1.28
CA ASN A 104 -0.08 -4.67 1.13
C ASN A 104 0.42 -4.56 -0.33
N ILE A 105 -0.39 -3.97 -1.20
CA ILE A 105 -0.16 -3.96 -2.65
C ILE A 105 0.49 -2.64 -3.07
N PHE A 106 1.69 -2.73 -3.62
CA PHE A 106 2.41 -1.61 -4.21
C PHE A 106 2.44 -1.71 -5.72
N TYR A 107 2.04 -0.64 -6.39
CA TYR A 107 2.20 -0.46 -7.82
C TYR A 107 3.47 0.35 -8.07
N ILE A 108 4.32 -0.16 -8.95
CA ILE A 108 5.66 0.36 -9.19
C ILE A 108 5.84 0.57 -10.69
N LYS A 109 6.33 1.75 -11.06
CA LYS A 109 6.72 2.08 -12.43
C LYS A 109 8.09 2.74 -12.39
N GLU A 110 8.98 2.30 -13.29
CA GLU A 110 10.35 2.87 -13.40
C GLU A 110 11.11 2.89 -12.07
N GLY A 111 10.95 1.83 -11.27
CA GLY A 111 11.63 1.70 -9.98
C GLY A 111 11.10 2.60 -8.87
N ARG A 112 9.95 3.26 -9.06
CA ARG A 112 9.29 4.10 -8.06
C ARG A 112 7.87 3.64 -7.78
N VAL A 113 7.45 3.77 -6.53
CA VAL A 113 6.07 3.52 -6.12
C VAL A 113 5.17 4.59 -6.72
N VAL A 114 4.16 4.18 -7.48
CA VAL A 114 3.12 5.07 -7.99
C VAL A 114 1.87 5.05 -7.13
N GLU A 115 1.62 3.93 -6.42
CA GLU A 115 0.46 3.78 -5.53
C GLU A 115 0.72 2.69 -4.49
N TYR A 116 0.20 2.90 -3.27
CA TYR A 116 0.08 1.88 -2.23
C TYR A 116 -1.40 1.68 -1.89
N ALA A 117 -1.96 0.51 -2.24
CA ALA A 117 -3.37 0.20 -2.13
C ALA A 117 -3.61 -1.08 -1.30
N PRO A 118 -3.53 -1.01 0.04
CA PRO A 118 -3.77 -2.17 0.88
C PRO A 118 -5.23 -2.64 0.77
N THR A 119 -5.45 -3.95 0.72
CA THR A 119 -6.79 -4.56 0.64
C THR A 119 -6.97 -5.67 1.67
N GLY A 120 -8.21 -5.90 2.10
CA GLY A 120 -8.54 -6.87 3.14
C GLY A 120 -8.47 -6.28 4.55
N ARG A 121 -8.01 -7.07 5.52
CA ARG A 121 -7.96 -6.69 6.94
C ARG A 121 -6.62 -6.02 7.28
N CYS A 122 -6.41 -4.82 6.75
CA CYS A 122 -5.19 -4.03 6.97
C CYS A 122 -5.33 -2.98 8.07
N TYR A 123 -4.21 -2.68 8.71
CA TYR A 123 -4.06 -1.55 9.62
C TYR A 123 -2.75 -0.85 9.27
N THR A 124 -2.77 0.48 9.16
CA THR A 124 -1.56 1.25 8.91
C THR A 124 -1.32 2.23 10.05
N ASP A 125 -0.06 2.33 10.44
CA ASP A 125 0.42 3.40 11.29
C ASP A 125 1.76 3.95 10.79
N SER A 126 2.44 4.77 11.61
CA SER A 126 3.71 5.37 11.22
C SER A 126 4.83 4.35 11.02
N THR A 127 4.68 3.13 11.55
CA THR A 127 5.68 2.06 11.42
C THR A 127 5.71 1.42 10.03
N VAL A 128 4.65 1.62 9.22
CA VAL A 128 4.59 1.15 7.83
C VAL A 128 4.87 2.25 6.81
N GLN A 129 5.21 3.47 7.25
CA GLN A 129 5.69 4.54 6.38
C GLN A 129 7.15 4.31 5.96
N PRO A 130 7.63 4.93 4.86
CA PRO A 130 9.04 4.83 4.47
C PRO A 130 9.97 5.19 5.62
N GLN A 131 11.03 4.41 5.80
CA GLN A 131 11.99 4.66 6.87
C GLN A 131 12.68 6.02 6.68
N GLU A 132 13.05 6.67 7.79
CA GLU A 132 13.54 8.06 7.81
C GLU A 132 14.71 8.36 6.89
N ARG A 133 15.51 7.36 6.51
CA ARG A 133 16.58 7.53 5.52
C ARG A 133 16.04 7.95 4.15
N TYR A 134 14.92 7.38 3.69
CA TYR A 134 14.34 7.67 2.39
C TYR A 134 13.51 8.95 2.40
N LYS A 135 12.86 9.26 3.53
CA LYS A 135 12.18 10.55 3.71
C LYS A 135 13.16 11.72 3.58
N ARG A 136 14.36 11.60 4.19
CA ARG A 136 15.44 12.58 4.06
C ARG A 136 15.95 12.73 2.62
N LEU A 137 16.15 11.62 1.91
CA LEU A 137 16.56 11.66 0.50
C LEU A 137 15.51 12.32 -0.40
N ARG A 138 14.21 12.08 -0.15
CA ARG A 138 13.12 12.74 -0.88
C ARG A 138 13.06 14.25 -0.64
N ALA A 139 13.39 14.70 0.58
CA ALA A 139 13.40 16.14 0.90
C ALA A 139 14.60 16.90 0.32
N ALA A 140 15.63 16.19 -0.15
CA ALA A 140 16.87 16.77 -0.66
C ALA A 140 16.92 16.91 -2.19
N GLY A 141 15.94 16.37 -2.92
CA GLY A 141 15.84 16.44 -4.39
C GLY A 141 14.57 17.17 -4.80
#